data_AF-A0A8C6HSV2-F1
#
_entry.id   AF-A0A8C6HSV2-F1
#
_cell.length_a   1.000
_cell.length_b   1.000
_cell.length_c   1.000
_cell.angle_alpha   90.00
_cell.angle_beta   90.00
_cell.angle_gamma   90.00
#
_symmetry.space_group_name_H-M   'P 1'
#
loop_
_entity.id
_entity.type
_entity.pdbx_description
1 polymer ?
#
loop_
_entity_poly.entity_id
_entity_poly.type
_entity_poly.pdbx_seq_one_letter_code
_entity_poly.pdbx_strand_id
1 'polypeptide(L)'
;MRPVSPLQLLLVLSLALQPVLGSPKQYFLKYILEPPPCRSEPGACNMFCTQQEECPRPLQCCSAYCGIVCTSNQAPVLGLS
;
A
#
# COMPACT_ATOMS: atom_id res chain seq x y z
N MET A 1 12.24 34.37 -34.12
CA MET A 1 12.11 33.48 -32.94
C MET A 1 13.46 33.44 -32.24
N ARG A 2 13.53 33.71 -30.93
CA ARG A 2 14.81 33.68 -30.20
C ARG A 2 15.15 32.23 -29.84
N PRO A 3 16.37 31.74 -30.13
CA PRO A 3 16.75 30.39 -29.77
C PRO A 3 16.83 30.30 -28.24
N VAL A 4 16.03 29.40 -27.66
CA VAL A 4 16.07 29.14 -26.23
C VAL A 4 17.35 28.37 -25.94
N SER A 5 18.17 28.91 -25.04
CA SER A 5 19.44 28.29 -24.65
C SER A 5 19.17 26.93 -23.98
N PRO A 6 19.96 25.88 -24.27
CA PRO A 6 19.82 24.57 -23.62
C PRO A 6 19.95 24.66 -22.09
N LEU A 7 20.69 25.65 -21.59
CA LEU A 7 20.80 25.96 -20.16
C LEU A 7 19.47 26.43 -19.56
N GLN A 8 18.70 27.22 -20.29
CA GLN A 8 17.37 27.63 -19.84
C GLN A 8 16.39 26.45 -19.83
N LEU A 9 16.52 25.52 -20.77
CA LEU A 9 15.73 24.30 -20.80
C LEU A 9 16.02 23.40 -19.58
N LEU A 10 17.31 23.21 -19.27
CA LEU A 10 17.78 22.47 -18.09
C LEU A 10 17.32 23.10 -16.76
N LEU A 11 17.33 24.44 -16.68
CA LEU A 11 16.89 25.16 -15.50
C LEU A 11 15.38 24.97 -15.24
N VAL A 12 14.57 24.99 -16.31
CA VAL A 12 13.11 24.75 -16.20
C VAL A 12 12.83 23.30 -15.82
N LEU A 13 13.55 22.34 -16.40
CA LEU A 13 13.36 20.92 -16.10
C LEU A 13 13.68 20.59 -14.64
N SER A 14 14.76 21.17 -14.09
CA SER A 14 15.15 20.97 -12.69
C SER A 14 14.18 21.62 -11.69
N LEU A 15 13.58 22.76 -12.03
CA LEU A 15 12.56 23.43 -11.21
C LEU A 15 11.18 22.74 -11.27
N ALA A 16 10.82 22.16 -12.41
CA ALA A 16 9.55 21.45 -12.58
C ALA A 16 9.58 20.01 -12.05
N LEU A 17 10.76 19.37 -12.04
CA LEU A 17 10.98 18.06 -11.47
C LEU A 17 11.27 18.14 -9.96
N GLN A 18 10.51 18.97 -9.25
CA GLN A 18 10.39 18.85 -7.80
C GLN A 18 9.76 17.47 -7.54
N PRO A 19 10.36 16.59 -6.71
CA PRO A 19 9.77 15.31 -6.36
C PRO A 19 8.48 15.57 -5.58
N VAL A 20 7.37 15.64 -6.31
CA VAL A 20 6.04 15.77 -5.72
C VAL A 20 5.80 14.50 -4.89
N LEU A 21 5.40 14.69 -3.64
CA LEU A 21 4.99 13.63 -2.74
C LEU A 21 3.85 12.83 -3.41
N GLY A 22 4.16 11.64 -3.94
CA GLY A 22 3.22 10.88 -4.79
C GLY A 22 3.80 10.25 -6.07
N SER A 23 5.13 10.08 -6.17
CA SER A 23 5.74 9.35 -7.30
C SER A 23 5.09 7.97 -7.52
N PRO A 24 4.91 7.48 -8.76
CA PRO A 24 4.42 6.13 -9.03
C PRO A 24 5.25 5.05 -8.32
N LYS A 25 6.55 5.29 -8.10
CA LYS A 25 7.42 4.40 -7.29
C LYS A 25 6.91 4.27 -5.86
N GLN A 26 6.38 5.33 -5.28
CA GLN A 26 5.85 5.40 -3.92
C GLN A 26 4.50 4.67 -3.83
N TYR A 27 3.65 4.79 -4.86
CA TYR A 27 2.44 3.98 -5.00
C TYR A 27 2.79 2.49 -5.11
N PHE A 28 3.74 2.13 -5.98
CA PHE A 28 4.16 0.74 -6.16
C PHE A 28 4.73 0.13 -4.87
N LEU A 29 5.57 0.88 -4.14
CA LEU A 29 6.13 0.46 -2.85
C LEU A 29 5.03 0.16 -1.82
N LYS A 30 4.01 1.01 -1.75
CA LYS A 30 2.89 0.87 -0.81
C LYS A 30 2.07 -0.40 -1.07
N TYR A 31 1.65 -0.60 -2.33
CA TYR A 31 0.72 -1.69 -2.67
C TYR A 31 1.38 -3.05 -2.97
N ILE A 32 2.70 -3.11 -3.12
CA ILE A 32 3.45 -4.38 -3.34
C ILE A 32 3.97 -4.93 -2.01
N LEU A 33 4.32 -4.07 -1.05
CA LEU A 33 4.93 -4.50 0.23
C LEU A 33 3.91 -4.59 1.36
N GLU A 34 2.84 -3.80 1.34
CA GLU A 34 1.78 -3.91 2.35
C GLU A 34 0.72 -4.92 1.89
N PRO A 35 0.37 -5.91 2.72
CA PRO A 35 -0.68 -6.86 2.40
C PRO A 35 -2.06 -6.18 2.31
N PRO A 36 -3.02 -6.79 1.59
CA PRO A 36 -4.34 -6.20 1.42
C PRO A 36 -5.04 -5.97 2.76
N PRO A 37 -5.93 -4.97 2.86
CA PRO A 37 -6.69 -4.73 4.08
C PRO A 37 -7.62 -5.90 4.40
N CYS A 38 -7.78 -6.21 5.69
CA CYS A 38 -8.72 -7.22 6.15
C CYS A 38 -10.17 -6.81 5.84
N ARG A 39 -10.97 -7.78 5.40
CA ARG A 39 -12.41 -7.62 5.11
C ARG A 39 -13.27 -7.63 6.37
N SER A 40 -12.72 -8.11 7.47
CA SER A 40 -13.37 -8.27 8.76
C SER A 40 -12.51 -7.63 9.84
N GLU A 41 -13.14 -7.16 10.92
CA GLU A 41 -12.41 -6.67 12.09
C GLU A 41 -11.58 -7.83 12.69
N PRO A 42 -10.29 -7.61 13.00
CA PRO A 42 -9.48 -8.66 13.62
C PRO A 42 -10.03 -9.01 15.00
N GLY A 43 -10.16 -10.30 15.29
CA GLY A 43 -10.67 -10.75 16.59
C GLY A 43 -9.80 -10.26 17.75
N ALA A 44 -8.49 -10.50 17.69
CA ALA A 44 -7.51 -9.99 18.64
C ALA A 44 -6.22 -9.59 17.92
N CYS A 45 -5.61 -8.48 18.31
CA CYS A 45 -4.34 -7.97 17.77
C CYS A 45 -3.13 -8.61 18.47
N ASN A 46 -3.07 -9.94 18.44
CA ASN A 46 -2.07 -10.73 19.16
C ASN A 46 -1.19 -11.59 18.25
N MET A 47 -1.59 -11.80 16.99
CA MET A 47 -0.86 -12.61 16.02
C MET A 47 -0.47 -11.77 14.81
N PHE A 48 0.74 -11.22 14.83
CA PHE A 48 1.32 -10.48 13.72
C PHE A 48 1.92 -11.42 12.68
N CYS A 49 1.95 -10.99 11.42
CA CYS A 49 2.52 -11.77 10.33
C CYS A 49 3.21 -10.86 9.31
N THR A 50 4.17 -11.43 8.56
CA THR A 50 4.73 -10.81 7.36
C THR A 50 4.30 -11.56 6.11
N GLN A 51 4.18 -12.88 6.19
CA GLN A 51 3.77 -13.77 5.11
C GLN A 51 2.59 -14.66 5.51
N GLN A 52 1.89 -15.21 4.53
CA GLN A 52 0.67 -16.00 4.74
C GLN A 52 0.94 -17.35 5.41
N GLU A 53 2.13 -17.92 5.23
CA GLU A 53 2.54 -19.21 5.77
C GLU A 53 2.74 -19.19 7.29
N GLU A 54 2.93 -17.99 7.87
CA GLU A 54 3.03 -17.78 9.32
C GLU A 54 1.68 -17.94 10.02
N CYS A 55 0.57 -17.77 9.29
CA CYS A 55 -0.76 -17.86 9.84
C CYS A 55 -1.25 -19.32 9.88
N PRO A 56 -1.75 -19.81 11.03
CA PRO A 56 -2.38 -21.12 11.08
C PRO A 56 -3.65 -21.11 10.24
N ARG A 57 -3.89 -22.20 9.50
CA ARG A 57 -5.14 -22.35 8.74
C ARG A 57 -6.33 -22.36 9.72
N PRO A 58 -7.43 -21.65 9.44
CA PRO A 58 -7.81 -21.00 8.17
C PRO A 58 -7.54 -19.48 8.10
N LEU A 59 -6.65 -18.94 8.92
CA LEU A 59 -6.41 -17.48 9.02
C LEU A 59 -5.63 -16.95 7.80
N GLN A 60 -5.83 -15.67 7.50
CA GLN A 60 -5.12 -14.95 6.45
C GLN A 60 -4.30 -13.80 7.02
N CYS A 61 -3.16 -13.54 6.39
CA CYS A 61 -2.33 -12.39 6.71
C CYS A 61 -2.84 -11.15 5.95
N CYS A 62 -3.36 -10.17 6.67
CA CYS A 62 -3.91 -8.94 6.08
C CYS A 62 -3.67 -7.73 7.00
N SER A 63 -3.79 -6.53 6.44
CA SER A 63 -3.60 -5.29 7.20
C SER A 63 -4.88 -4.88 7.93
N ALA A 64 -4.78 -4.59 9.23
CA ALA A 64 -5.85 -4.09 10.09
C ALA A 64 -5.41 -2.84 10.87
N TYR A 65 -6.29 -2.29 11.72
CA TYR A 65 -6.02 -1.08 12.50
C TYR A 65 -4.79 -1.18 13.41
N CYS A 66 -4.43 -2.40 13.82
CA CYS A 66 -3.30 -2.68 14.68
C CYS A 66 -2.03 -3.13 13.92
N GLY A 67 -2.05 -3.10 12.59
CA GLY A 67 -0.95 -3.54 11.74
C GLY A 67 -1.29 -4.80 10.96
N ILE A 68 -0.26 -5.54 10.53
CA ILE A 68 -0.39 -6.74 9.71
C ILE A 68 -0.56 -7.95 10.63
N VAL A 69 -1.73 -8.58 10.58
CA VAL A 69 -2.13 -9.63 11.53
C VAL A 69 -2.79 -10.82 10.85
N CYS A 70 -2.69 -11.99 11.49
CA CYS A 70 -3.45 -13.17 11.14
C CYS A 70 -4.88 -13.03 11.66
N THR A 71 -5.87 -13.00 10.77
CA THR A 71 -7.29 -13.00 11.16
C THR A 71 -8.15 -13.81 10.20
N SER A 72 -9.37 -14.13 10.61
CA SER A 72 -10.38 -14.64 9.71
C SER A 72 -10.75 -13.52 8.74
N ASN A 73 -10.38 -13.67 7.48
CA ASN A 73 -10.62 -12.67 6.43
C ASN A 73 -11.76 -13.10 5.51
N GLN A 74 -12.89 -13.47 6.12
CA GLN A 74 -14.09 -13.80 5.35
C GLN A 74 -14.73 -12.50 4.86
N ALA A 75 -15.23 -12.51 3.63
CA ALA A 75 -16.10 -11.43 3.17
C ALA A 75 -17.29 -11.35 4.14
N PRO A 76 -17.72 -10.15 4.56
CA PRO A 76 -18.96 -10.03 5.30
C PRO A 76 -20.05 -10.67 4.46
N VAL A 77 -20.69 -11.70 5.00
CA VAL A 77 -21.90 -12.26 4.41
C VAL A 77 -22.93 -11.15 4.56
N LEU A 78 -23.12 -10.34 3.52
CA LEU A 78 -24.32 -9.52 3.39
C LEU A 78 -25.47 -10.51 3.51
N GLY A 79 -26.15 -10.45 4.65
CA GLY A 79 -27.11 -11.46 5.07
C GLY A 79 -28.07 -11.81 3.93
N LEU A 80 -28.06 -13.07 3.53
CA LEU A 80 -29.26 -13.69 2.99
C LEU A 80 -30.16 -13.93 4.20
N SER A 81 -30.90 -12.90 4.60
CA SER A 81 -32.09 -13.01 5.44
C SER A 81 -33.23 -13.62 4.65
#